data_AF-A0A0H3ZT29-F1
#
_entry.id   AF-A0A0H3ZT29-F1
#
_cell.length_a   1.000
_cell.length_b   1.000
_cell.length_c   1.000
_cell.angle_alpha   90.00
_cell.angle_beta   90.00
_cell.angle_gamma   90.00
#
_symmetry.space_group_name_H-M   'P 1'
#
loop_
_entity.id
_entity.type
_entity.pdbx_description
1 polymer ?
#
loop_
_entity_poly.entity_id
_entity_poly.type
_entity_poly.pdbx_seq_one_letter_code
_entity_poly.pdbx_strand_id
1 'polypeptide(L)'
;MLANKGIALNYLGYIQEDLWVKKTRFDDAVHDFTLALELDSKQALPYQNRAAANNELLRFCQNQYEFAQLINKIVLDCDLALTIEPNLQMAASLKMHVLSIRA
;
A
#
# COMPACT_ATOMS: atom_id res chain seq x y z
N MET A 1 -7.35 5.97 -15.78
CA MET A 1 -7.04 4.59 -15.35
C MET A 1 -7.13 4.52 -13.83
N LEU A 2 -7.67 3.44 -13.26
CA LEU A 2 -7.91 3.29 -11.82
C LEU A 2 -6.63 3.48 -10.98
N ALA A 3 -5.48 3.01 -11.48
CA ALA A 3 -4.18 3.24 -10.84
C ALA A 3 -3.84 4.74 -10.67
N ASN A 4 -4.14 5.58 -11.66
CA ASN A 4 -3.87 7.03 -11.57
C ASN A 4 -4.77 7.70 -10.51
N LYS A 5 -6.00 7.21 -10.34
CA LYS A 5 -6.91 7.68 -9.29
C LYS A 5 -6.40 7.27 -7.90
N GLY A 6 -5.97 6.02 -7.75
CA GLY A 6 -5.31 5.54 -6.52
C GLY A 6 -4.07 6.35 -6.16
N ILE A 7 -3.22 6.68 -7.14
CA ILE A 7 -2.04 7.53 -6.93
C ILE A 7 -2.44 8.93 -6.43
N ALA A 8 -3.44 9.55 -7.05
CA ALA A 8 -3.95 10.85 -6.62
C ALA A 8 -4.49 10.79 -5.18
N LEU A 9 -5.18 9.72 -4.80
CA LEU A 9 -5.70 9.52 -3.45
C LEU A 9 -4.58 9.34 -2.41
N ASN A 10 -3.50 8.64 -2.74
CA ASN A 10 -2.30 8.57 -1.90
C ASN A 10 -1.72 9.97 -1.65
N TYR A 11 -1.54 10.77 -2.71
CA TYR A 11 -1.05 12.15 -2.56
C TYR A 11 -1.98 13.01 -1.71
N LEU A 12 -3.30 12.89 -1.91
CA LEU A 12 -4.28 13.57 -1.08
C LEU A 12 -4.13 13.16 0.39
N GLY A 13 -3.95 11.87 0.69
CA GLY A 13 -3.72 11.40 2.06
C GLY A 13 -2.51 12.07 2.76
N TYR A 14 -1.45 12.39 2.03
CA TYR A 14 -0.27 13.06 2.60
C TYR A 14 -0.50 14.54 2.94
N ILE A 15 -1.32 15.25 2.16
CA ILE A 15 -1.51 16.70 2.31
C ILE A 15 -2.69 17.07 3.22
N GLN A 16 -3.55 16.12 3.58
CA GLN A 16 -4.64 16.37 4.52
C GLN A 16 -4.09 16.55 5.93
N GLU A 17 -4.80 17.26 6.80
CA GLU A 17 -4.43 17.37 8.22
C GLU A 17 -5.26 16.44 9.10
N ASP A 18 -6.55 16.31 8.78
CA ASP A 18 -7.49 15.48 9.52
C ASP A 18 -7.17 13.98 9.39
N LEU A 19 -6.93 13.32 10.54
CA LEU A 19 -6.54 11.92 10.63
C LEU A 19 -7.59 10.96 10.07
N TRP A 20 -8.88 11.27 10.24
CA TRP A 20 -9.95 10.44 9.70
C TRP A 20 -10.00 10.54 8.18
N VAL A 21 -9.92 11.77 7.65
CA VAL A 21 -9.84 12.01 6.20
C VAL A 21 -8.61 11.32 5.61
N LYS A 22 -7.44 11.42 6.26
CA LYS A 22 -6.22 10.70 5.86
C LYS A 22 -6.48 9.21 5.72
N LYS A 23 -7.00 8.58 6.78
CA LYS A 23 -7.28 7.14 6.78
C LYS A 23 -8.19 6.78 5.61
N THR A 24 -9.29 7.52 5.42
CA THR A 24 -10.23 7.29 4.32
C THR A 24 -9.56 7.44 2.95
N ARG A 25 -8.66 8.41 2.75
CA ARG A 25 -7.94 8.57 1.48
C ARG A 25 -7.05 7.36 1.17
N PHE A 26 -6.35 6.83 2.17
CA PHE A 26 -5.52 5.63 1.98
C PHE A 26 -6.37 4.36 1.78
N ASP A 27 -7.50 4.22 2.48
CA ASP A 27 -8.46 3.13 2.26
C ASP A 27 -9.01 3.18 0.81
N ASP A 28 -9.42 4.36 0.32
CA ASP A 28 -9.88 4.55 -1.06
C ASP A 28 -8.75 4.23 -2.08
N ALA A 29 -7.50 4.59 -1.78
CA ALA A 29 -6.36 4.29 -2.64
C ALA A 29 -6.13 2.77 -2.73
N VAL A 30 -6.18 2.05 -1.59
CA VAL A 30 -6.08 0.58 -1.55
C VAL A 30 -7.18 -0.07 -2.40
N HIS A 31 -8.41 0.44 -2.32
CA HIS A 31 -9.52 -0.03 -3.14
C HIS A 31 -9.25 0.16 -4.64
N ASP A 32 -8.87 1.37 -5.05
CA ASP A 32 -8.59 1.67 -6.46
C ASP A 32 -7.41 0.86 -7.03
N PHE A 33 -6.36 0.60 -6.25
CA PHE A 33 -5.28 -0.30 -6.66
C PHE A 33 -5.73 -1.75 -6.76
N THR A 34 -6.63 -2.18 -5.88
CA THR A 34 -7.21 -3.53 -5.95
C THR A 34 -8.00 -3.72 -7.24
N LEU A 35 -8.85 -2.75 -7.59
CA LEU A 35 -9.56 -2.77 -8.88
C LEU A 35 -8.60 -2.73 -10.08
N ALA A 36 -7.52 -1.94 -10.01
CA ALA A 36 -6.52 -1.92 -11.07
C ALA A 36 -5.86 -3.29 -11.27
N LEU A 37 -5.58 -4.01 -10.18
CA LEU A 37 -4.98 -5.35 -10.20
C LEU A 37 -5.96 -6.45 -10.64
N GLU A 38 -7.26 -6.27 -10.37
CA GLU A 38 -8.31 -7.16 -10.91
C GLU A 38 -8.43 -7.05 -12.43
N LEU A 39 -8.22 -5.84 -12.98
CA LEU A 39 -8.21 -5.62 -14.43
C LEU A 39 -6.93 -6.12 -15.09
N ASP A 40 -5.77 -5.86 -14.47
CA ASP A 40 -4.47 -6.30 -14.97
C ASP A 40 -3.48 -6.50 -13.83
N SER A 41 -3.29 -7.76 -13.46
CA SER A 41 -2.40 -8.18 -12.38
C SER A 41 -0.93 -8.22 -12.78
N LYS A 42 -0.57 -7.89 -14.04
CA LYS A 42 0.82 -7.91 -14.53
C LYS A 42 1.55 -6.59 -14.34
N GLN A 43 0.92 -5.60 -13.72
CA GLN A 43 1.53 -4.31 -13.45
C GLN A 43 2.18 -4.29 -12.05
N ALA A 44 3.46 -3.95 -11.98
CA ALA A 44 4.19 -3.87 -10.71
C ALA A 44 3.78 -2.65 -9.86
N LEU A 45 3.50 -1.51 -10.51
CA LEU A 45 3.21 -0.24 -9.82
C LEU A 45 1.96 -0.28 -8.92
N PRO A 46 0.81 -0.87 -9.34
CA PRO A 46 -0.34 -1.00 -8.45
C PRO A 46 -0.04 -1.78 -7.17
N TYR A 47 0.75 -2.86 -7.23
CA TYR A 47 1.20 -3.57 -6.03
C TYR A 47 2.07 -2.68 -5.13
N GLN A 48 3.10 -2.03 -5.70
CA GLN A 48 3.97 -1.13 -4.92
C GLN A 48 3.18 0.01 -4.25
N ASN A 49 2.25 0.63 -4.97
CA ASN A 49 1.48 1.75 -4.43
C ASN A 49 0.41 1.30 -3.43
N ARG A 50 -0.15 0.09 -3.59
CA ARG A 50 -1.05 -0.52 -2.60
C ARG A 50 -0.29 -0.91 -1.33
N ALA A 51 0.93 -1.41 -1.45
CA ALA A 51 1.84 -1.65 -0.33
C ALA A 51 2.12 -0.34 0.44
N ALA A 52 2.44 0.75 -0.27
CA ALA A 52 2.66 2.06 0.34
C ALA A 52 1.40 2.59 1.05
N ALA A 53 0.22 2.48 0.43
CA ALA A 53 -1.04 2.89 1.04
C ALA A 53 -1.36 2.09 2.31
N ASN A 54 -1.15 0.77 2.28
CA ASN A 54 -1.30 -0.08 3.46
C ASN A 54 -0.28 0.25 4.55
N ASN A 55 0.95 0.65 4.20
CA ASN A 55 1.95 1.11 5.17
C ASN A 55 1.49 2.38 5.90
N GLU A 56 0.90 3.33 5.17
CA GLU A 56 0.28 4.53 5.77
C GLU A 56 -0.90 4.19 6.67
N LEU A 57 -1.56 3.04 6.43
CA LEU A 57 -2.69 2.57 7.23
C LEU A 57 -2.27 1.91 8.56
N LEU A 58 -1.01 1.51 8.74
CA LEU A 58 -0.52 0.85 9.96
C LEU A 58 -0.76 1.68 11.23
N ARG A 59 -0.63 3.00 11.14
CA ARG A 59 -0.85 3.92 12.28
C ARG A 59 -2.31 3.99 12.74
N PHE A 60 -3.25 3.42 11.98
CA PHE A 60 -4.67 3.42 12.30
C PHE A 60 -5.19 2.04 12.74
N CYS A 61 -4.33 1.02 12.85
CA CYS A 61 -4.71 -0.29 13.35
C CYS A 61 -5.16 -0.21 14.82
N GLN A 62 -6.27 -0.87 15.16
CA GLN A 62 -6.83 -0.80 16.51
C GLN A 62 -6.23 -1.84 17.46
N ASN A 63 -5.65 -2.91 16.90
CA ASN A 63 -5.12 -4.03 17.65
C ASN A 63 -3.96 -4.69 16.90
N GLN A 64 -3.22 -5.53 17.62
CA GLN A 64 -2.05 -6.23 17.09
C GLN A 64 -2.41 -7.19 15.93
N TYR A 65 -3.63 -7.72 15.92
CA TYR A 65 -4.08 -8.65 14.89
C TYR A 65 -4.27 -7.95 13.54
N GLU A 66 -4.97 -6.81 13.52
CA GLU A 66 -5.10 -5.95 12.33
C GLU A 66 -3.74 -5.48 11.83
N PHE A 67 -2.88 -5.06 12.75
CA PHE A 67 -1.51 -4.65 12.42
C PHE A 67 -0.76 -5.78 11.71
N ALA A 68 -0.75 -6.99 12.29
CA ALA A 68 -0.08 -8.15 11.71
C ALA A 68 -0.66 -8.55 10.34
N GLN A 69 -1.98 -8.48 10.16
CA GLN A 69 -2.58 -8.72 8.85
C GLN A 69 -2.11 -7.71 7.80
N LEU A 70 -2.05 -6.43 8.17
CA LEU A 70 -1.67 -5.37 7.26
C LEU A 70 -0.20 -5.49 6.86
N ILE A 71 0.68 -5.83 7.81
CA ILE A 71 2.09 -6.17 7.56
C ILE A 71 2.20 -7.30 6.53
N ASN A 72 1.43 -8.38 6.69
CA ASN A 72 1.45 -9.50 5.73
C ASN A 72 0.98 -9.06 4.33
N LYS A 73 -0.04 -8.21 4.23
CA LYS A 73 -0.51 -7.66 2.94
C LYS A 73 0.58 -6.81 2.27
N ILE A 74 1.27 -5.97 3.03
CA ILE A 74 2.35 -5.12 2.52
C ILE A 74 3.50 -5.98 1.99
N VAL A 75 3.93 -6.99 2.75
CA VAL A 75 5.01 -7.91 2.32
C VAL A 75 4.61 -8.65 1.04
N LEU A 76 3.39 -9.17 0.97
CA LEU A 76 2.87 -9.86 -0.20
C LEU A 76 2.88 -8.95 -1.44
N ASP A 77 2.38 -7.72 -1.32
CA ASP A 77 2.36 -6.76 -2.43
C ASP A 77 3.78 -6.39 -2.87
N CYS A 78 4.72 -6.18 -1.94
CA CYS A 78 6.11 -5.96 -2.28
C CYS A 78 6.73 -7.15 -3.03
N ASP A 79 6.42 -8.39 -2.62
CA ASP A 79 6.92 -9.60 -3.27
C ASP A 79 6.37 -9.76 -4.69
N LEU A 80 5.08 -9.47 -4.88
CA LEU A 80 4.46 -9.48 -6.21
C LEU A 80 5.03 -8.39 -7.11
N ALA A 81 5.23 -7.18 -6.59
CA ALA A 81 5.86 -6.09 -7.32
C ALA A 81 7.28 -6.45 -7.78
N LEU A 82 8.10 -6.99 -6.89
CA LEU A 82 9.49 -7.39 -7.18
C LEU A 82 9.58 -8.62 -8.09
N THR A 83 8.56 -9.49 -8.10
CA THR A 83 8.48 -10.61 -9.05
C THR A 83 8.28 -10.11 -10.48
N ILE A 84 7.48 -9.05 -10.66
CA ILE A 84 7.21 -8.45 -11.97
C ILE A 84 8.37 -7.54 -12.40
N GLU A 85 8.85 -6.69 -11.48
CA GLU A 85 9.91 -5.72 -11.72
C GLU A 85 10.96 -5.76 -10.59
N PRO A 86 12.05 -6.53 -10.76
CA PRO A 86 13.04 -6.76 -9.69
C PRO A 86 13.79 -5.51 -9.22
N ASN A 87 13.82 -4.46 -10.03
CA ASN A 87 14.59 -3.24 -9.75
C ASN A 87 13.77 -2.14 -9.03
N LEU A 88 12.60 -2.48 -8.49
CA LEU A 88 11.77 -1.55 -7.71
C LEU A 88 12.35 -1.32 -6.31
N GLN A 89 13.28 -0.35 -6.22
CA GLN A 89 13.95 0.01 -4.96
C GLN A 89 12.96 0.37 -3.85
N MET A 90 11.87 1.07 -4.17
CA MET A 90 10.85 1.45 -3.18
C MET A 90 10.15 0.23 -2.57
N ALA A 91 9.75 -0.76 -3.37
CA ALA A 91 9.16 -2.00 -2.88
C ALA A 91 10.16 -2.79 -1.99
N ALA A 92 11.43 -2.87 -2.40
CA ALA A 92 12.48 -3.53 -1.63
C ALA A 92 12.73 -2.83 -0.27
N SER A 93 12.87 -1.50 -0.27
CA SER A 93 13.06 -0.72 0.95
C SER A 93 11.85 -0.80 1.89
N LEU A 94 10.63 -0.72 1.34
CA LEU A 94 9.41 -0.83 2.13
C LEU A 94 9.28 -2.22 2.77
N LYS A 95 9.56 -3.29 2.02
CA LYS A 95 9.57 -4.66 2.56
C LYS A 95 10.55 -4.79 3.73
N MET A 96 11.77 -4.27 3.58
CA MET A 96 12.78 -4.31 4.63
C MET A 96 12.33 -3.55 5.89
N HIS A 97 11.78 -2.35 5.72
CA HIS A 97 11.25 -1.55 6.82
C HIS A 97 10.13 -2.27 7.58
N VAL A 98 9.16 -2.81 6.84
CA VAL A 98 7.99 -3.48 7.42
C VAL A 98 8.37 -4.77 8.15
N LEU A 99 9.39 -5.49 7.67
CA LEU A 99 9.93 -6.66 8.36
C LEU A 99 10.69 -6.29 9.65
N SER A 100 11.31 -5.11 9.73
CA SER A 100 12.03 -4.70 10.93
C SER A 100 11.10 -4.24 12.07
N ILE A 101 9.85 -3.88 11.75
CA ILE A 101 8.83 -3.47 12.73
C ILE A 101 7.81 -4.57 13.04
N ARG A 102 7.96 -5.76 12.45
CA ARG A 102 7.15 -6.94 12.74
C ARG A 102 7.58 -7.50 14.10
N ALA A 103 6.98 -6.97 15.17
CA ALA A 103 7.15 -7.45 16.54
C ALA A 103 6.62 -8.88 16.74
#